data_AF-A0A383AI02-F1
#
_entry.id   AF-A0A383AI02-F1
#
_cell.length_a   1.000
_cell.length_b   1.000
_cell.length_c   1.000
_cell.angle_alpha   90.00
_cell.angle_beta   90.00
_cell.angle_gamma   90.00
#
_symmetry.space_group_name_H-M   'P 1'
#
loop_
_entity.id
_entity.type
_entity.pdbx_description
1 polymer ?
#
loop_
_entity_poly.entity_id
_entity_poly.type
_entity_poly.pdbx_seq_one_letter_code
_entity_poly.pdbx_strand_id
1 'polypeptide(L)'
;AWRRLVELKILFLVIGIIPLFITPGVQLYILGGFPLPITEEGLKCGFFASSRLACMIWVSMILVWTTSPQSLIETTSEPQSKFFEKNKILQEFVLLGILSFQLLPYLFVEVEEKVRNHWQENKGQTKRSRIEKVKSMVKSIAMWIVQVLSDPERQIRRLKKP
;
A
#
# COMPACT_ATOMS: atom_id res chain seq x y z
N ALA A 1 -6.18 2.70 -14.03
CA ALA A 1 -7.38 3.03 -13.24
C ALA A 1 -8.32 1.83 -13.07
N TRP A 2 -8.78 1.20 -14.16
CA TRP A 2 -9.78 0.11 -14.14
C TRP A 2 -9.41 -1.09 -13.24
N ARG A 3 -8.14 -1.52 -13.20
CA ARG A 3 -7.71 -2.66 -12.37
C ARG A 3 -7.91 -2.44 -10.86
N ARG A 4 -7.61 -1.24 -10.33
CA ARG A 4 -7.81 -0.96 -8.90
C ARG A 4 -9.29 -0.93 -8.50
N LEU A 5 -10.16 -0.42 -9.39
CA LEU A 5 -11.61 -0.46 -9.16
C LEU A 5 -12.14 -1.90 -9.21
N VAL A 6 -11.61 -2.74 -10.11
CA VAL A 6 -11.97 -4.16 -10.20
C VAL A 6 -11.53 -4.92 -8.94
N GLU A 7 -10.35 -4.63 -8.38
CA GLU A 7 -9.89 -5.22 -7.12
C GLU A 7 -10.76 -4.79 -5.93
N LEU A 8 -11.22 -3.55 -5.92
CA LEU A 8 -12.11 -3.00 -4.90
C LEU A 8 -13.60 -3.35 -5.11
N LYS A 9 -13.93 -4.13 -6.15
CA LYS A 9 -15.30 -4.60 -6.44
C LYS A 9 -15.97 -5.19 -5.21
N ILE A 10 -15.26 -6.04 -4.48
CA ILE A 10 -15.80 -6.73 -3.30
C ILE A 10 -16.10 -5.73 -2.19
N LEU A 11 -15.19 -4.78 -1.95
CA LEU A 11 -15.39 -3.73 -0.95
C LEU A 11 -16.59 -2.84 -1.31
N PHE A 12 -16.72 -2.46 -2.58
CA PHE A 12 -17.82 -1.65 -3.10
C PHE A 12 -19.17 -2.39 -2.98
N LEU A 13 -19.17 -3.69 -3.29
CA LEU A 13 -20.34 -4.55 -3.17
C LEU A 13 -20.75 -4.74 -1.71
N VAL A 14 -19.79 -4.98 -0.81
CA VAL A 14 -20.03 -5.12 0.62
C VAL A 14 -20.59 -3.81 1.21
N ILE A 15 -20.02 -2.66 0.89
CA ILE A 15 -20.47 -1.36 1.40
C ILE A 15 -21.80 -0.92 0.78
N GLY A 16 -22.13 -1.36 -0.44
CA GLY A 16 -23.45 -1.11 -1.04
C GLY A 16 -24.55 -2.03 -0.47
N ILE A 17 -24.21 -3.29 -0.20
CA ILE A 17 -25.18 -4.31 0.24
C ILE A 17 -25.40 -4.31 1.75
N ILE A 18 -24.34 -4.15 2.56
CA ILE A 18 -24.46 -4.18 4.03
C ILE A 18 -25.48 -3.16 4.57
N PRO A 19 -25.46 -1.88 4.16
CA PRO A 19 -26.45 -0.90 4.60
C PRO A 19 -27.87 -1.25 4.17
N LEU A 20 -28.03 -1.99 3.06
CA LEU A 20 -29.33 -2.46 2.59
C LEU A 20 -29.98 -3.42 3.61
N PHE A 21 -29.19 -4.29 4.25
CA PHE A 21 -29.67 -5.30 5.20
C PHE A 21 -29.64 -4.86 6.67
N ILE A 22 -28.72 -3.98 7.05
CA ILE A 22 -28.52 -3.57 8.47
C ILE A 22 -29.34 -2.33 8.84
N THR A 23 -29.77 -1.52 7.86
CA THR A 23 -30.47 -0.26 8.16
C THR A 23 -31.97 -0.51 8.38
N PRO A 24 -32.52 -0.28 9.58
CA PRO A 24 -33.95 -0.38 9.81
C PRO A 24 -34.67 0.79 9.13
N GLY A 25 -35.76 0.51 8.40
CA GLY A 25 -36.59 1.52 7.76
C GLY A 25 -37.85 0.92 7.13
N VAL A 26 -38.50 1.67 6.24
CA VAL A 26 -39.79 1.31 5.64
C VAL A 26 -39.59 0.22 4.56
N GLN A 27 -40.15 -0.95 4.81
CA GLN A 27 -40.07 -2.12 3.92
C GLN A 27 -41.00 -1.91 2.73
N LEU A 28 -40.45 -1.86 1.50
CA LEU A 28 -41.26 -1.62 0.30
C LEU A 28 -41.88 -2.88 -0.33
N TYR A 29 -41.29 -4.07 -0.11
CA TYR A 29 -41.71 -5.28 -0.83
C TYR A 29 -41.88 -6.47 0.11
N ILE A 30 -43.15 -6.82 0.38
CA ILE A 30 -43.54 -8.13 0.91
C ILE A 30 -43.85 -9.00 -0.30
N LEU A 31 -42.83 -9.59 -0.92
CA LEU A 31 -43.06 -10.57 -1.98
C LEU A 31 -43.24 -11.96 -1.34
N GLY A 32 -44.49 -12.36 -1.12
CA GLY A 32 -44.87 -13.75 -0.86
C GLY A 32 -44.34 -14.38 0.44
N GLY A 33 -44.54 -13.72 1.60
CA GLY A 33 -44.39 -14.37 2.91
C GLY A 33 -42.96 -14.43 3.49
N PHE A 34 -41.94 -13.99 2.76
CA PHE A 34 -40.62 -13.67 3.32
C PHE A 34 -40.39 -12.16 3.23
N PRO A 35 -40.22 -11.44 4.36
CA PRO A 35 -39.86 -10.03 4.31
C PRO A 35 -38.43 -9.93 3.79
N LEU A 36 -38.26 -9.72 2.49
CA LEU A 36 -36.99 -9.28 1.93
C LEU A 36 -36.75 -7.85 2.47
N PRO A 37 -35.72 -7.62 3.31
CA PRO A 37 -35.52 -6.35 3.99
C PRO A 37 -34.88 -5.33 3.02
N ILE A 38 -35.55 -5.05 1.91
CA ILE A 38 -35.13 -4.03 0.96
C ILE A 38 -35.89 -2.75 1.33
N THR A 39 -35.18 -1.88 2.00
CA THR A 39 -35.66 -0.63 2.61
C THR A 39 -35.24 0.56 1.74
N GLU A 40 -36.11 1.55 1.49
CA GLU A 40 -35.74 2.76 0.71
C GLU A 40 -34.60 3.55 1.37
N GLU A 41 -34.64 3.64 2.69
CA GLU A 41 -33.59 4.28 3.48
C GLU A 41 -32.26 3.52 3.37
N GLY A 42 -32.30 2.19 3.31
CA GLY A 42 -31.13 1.32 3.09
C GLY A 42 -30.52 1.52 1.71
N LEU A 43 -31.35 1.68 0.67
CA LEU A 43 -30.89 1.96 -0.70
C LEU A 43 -30.23 3.34 -0.83
N LYS A 44 -30.87 4.39 -0.27
CA LYS A 44 -30.31 5.76 -0.26
C LYS A 44 -29.01 5.82 0.53
N CYS A 45 -28.95 5.17 1.69
CA CYS A 45 -27.76 5.10 2.53
C CYS A 45 -26.63 4.32 1.85
N GLY A 46 -26.92 3.15 1.28
CA GLY A 46 -25.96 2.34 0.53
C GLY A 46 -25.40 3.07 -0.68
N PHE A 47 -26.25 3.74 -1.46
CA PHE A 47 -25.82 4.56 -2.60
C PHE A 47 -24.95 5.75 -2.16
N PHE A 48 -25.32 6.43 -1.08
CA PHE A 48 -24.54 7.54 -0.54
C PHE A 48 -23.16 7.09 -0.01
N ALA A 49 -23.11 5.99 0.73
CA ALA A 49 -21.86 5.42 1.24
C ALA A 49 -20.94 4.94 0.10
N SER A 50 -21.52 4.29 -0.90
CA SER A 50 -20.84 3.83 -2.10
C SER A 50 -20.26 5.01 -2.91
N SER A 51 -21.06 6.06 -3.15
CA SER A 51 -20.61 7.29 -3.81
C SER A 51 -19.48 7.98 -3.04
N ARG A 52 -19.62 8.13 -1.71
CA ARG A 52 -18.57 8.71 -0.85
C ARG A 52 -17.25 7.94 -0.94
N LEU A 53 -17.32 6.60 -0.93
CA LEU A 53 -16.15 5.75 -1.08
C LEU A 53 -15.49 5.94 -2.45
N ALA A 54 -16.27 5.96 -3.54
CA ALA A 54 -15.75 6.26 -4.87
C ALA A 54 -15.06 7.62 -4.91
N CYS A 55 -15.66 8.67 -4.36
CA CYS A 55 -15.06 9.99 -4.29
C CYS A 55 -13.72 9.99 -3.53
N MET A 56 -13.64 9.33 -2.36
CA MET A 56 -12.37 9.20 -1.62
C MET A 56 -11.30 8.46 -2.42
N ILE A 57 -11.66 7.37 -3.09
CA ILE A 57 -10.73 6.61 -3.93
C ILE A 57 -10.26 7.47 -5.11
N TRP A 58 -11.18 8.20 -5.77
CA TRP A 58 -10.86 9.09 -6.87
C TRP A 58 -9.90 10.20 -6.45
N VAL A 59 -10.18 10.89 -5.34
CA VAL A 59 -9.29 11.94 -4.80
C VAL A 59 -7.93 11.35 -4.44
N SER A 60 -7.89 10.18 -3.78
CA SER A 60 -6.64 9.49 -3.47
C SER A 60 -5.87 9.10 -4.73
N MET A 61 -6.54 8.63 -5.77
CA MET A 61 -5.92 8.32 -7.05
C MET A 61 -5.34 9.56 -7.73
N ILE A 62 -6.10 10.64 -7.78
CA ILE A 62 -5.65 11.92 -8.32
C ILE A 62 -4.43 12.37 -7.54
N LEU A 63 -4.48 12.35 -6.21
CA LEU A 63 -3.37 12.73 -5.35
C LEU A 63 -2.12 11.88 -5.63
N VAL A 64 -2.24 10.55 -5.62
CA VAL A 64 -1.13 9.64 -5.92
C VAL A 64 -0.58 9.84 -7.34
N TRP A 65 -1.43 10.24 -8.28
CA TRP A 65 -1.01 10.48 -9.67
C TRP A 65 -0.33 11.84 -9.85
N THR A 66 -0.83 12.89 -9.17
CA THR A 66 -0.25 14.24 -9.21
C THR A 66 0.99 14.37 -8.35
N THR A 67 1.13 13.51 -7.35
CA THR A 67 2.23 13.54 -6.41
C THR A 67 3.29 12.54 -6.85
N SER A 68 4.25 13.01 -7.65
CA SER A 68 5.45 12.23 -7.91
C SER A 68 6.28 12.15 -6.62
N PRO A 69 6.89 11.00 -6.29
CA PRO A 69 7.75 10.89 -5.12
C PRO A 69 8.95 11.85 -5.20
N GLN A 70 9.40 12.19 -6.42
CA GLN A 70 10.46 13.16 -6.67
C GLN A 70 10.04 14.59 -6.29
N SER A 71 8.85 15.02 -6.71
CA SER A 71 8.30 16.34 -6.31
C SER A 71 8.03 16.45 -4.82
N LEU A 72 7.72 15.34 -4.12
CA LEU A 72 7.62 15.34 -2.66
C LEU A 72 8.98 15.53 -1.97
N ILE A 73 10.00 14.85 -2.48
CA ILE A 73 11.38 14.99 -1.98
C ILE A 73 11.85 16.43 -2.19
N GLU A 74 11.65 16.99 -3.38
CA GLU A 74 12.05 18.35 -3.72
C GLU A 74 11.33 19.39 -2.86
N THR A 75 10.00 19.32 -2.74
CA THR A 75 9.20 20.24 -1.90
C THR A 75 9.47 20.11 -0.41
N THR A 76 9.90 18.95 0.08
CA THR A 76 10.32 18.78 1.48
C THR A 76 11.78 19.20 1.69
N SER A 77 12.61 19.14 0.63
CA SER A 77 14.03 19.52 0.67
C SER A 77 14.29 21.01 0.41
N GLU A 78 13.36 21.70 -0.26
CA GLU A 78 13.45 23.14 -0.43
C GLU A 78 13.29 23.81 0.93
N PRO A 79 14.30 24.57 1.40
CA PRO A 79 14.28 25.24 2.70
C PRO A 79 13.31 26.43 2.75
N GLN A 80 12.35 26.49 1.82
CA GLN A 80 11.51 27.66 1.57
C GLN A 80 10.28 27.76 2.48
N SER A 81 10.21 26.97 3.55
CA SER A 81 9.22 27.25 4.59
C SER A 81 9.94 27.67 5.87
N LYS A 82 9.69 28.92 6.27
CA LYS A 82 9.93 29.48 7.61
C LYS A 82 9.46 28.57 8.77
N PHE A 83 8.75 27.48 8.48
CA PHE A 83 8.34 26.44 9.42
C PHE A 83 9.47 25.47 9.82
N PHE A 84 10.43 25.16 8.94
CA PHE A 84 11.52 24.21 9.25
C PHE A 84 12.80 24.87 9.77
N GLU A 85 13.01 26.18 9.52
CA GLU A 85 14.15 26.93 10.07
C GLU A 85 14.25 26.86 11.60
N LYS A 86 13.11 26.69 12.29
CA LYS A 86 13.07 26.73 13.75
C LYS A 86 13.55 25.44 14.43
N ASN A 87 13.52 24.30 13.72
CA ASN A 87 13.73 22.98 14.32
C ASN A 87 14.74 22.16 13.51
N LYS A 88 16.01 22.24 13.91
CA LYS A 88 17.13 21.44 13.35
C LYS A 88 16.82 19.94 13.28
N ILE A 89 16.09 19.40 14.26
CA ILE A 89 15.69 17.99 14.33
C ILE A 89 14.77 17.58 13.17
N LEU A 90 13.84 18.45 12.77
CA LEU A 90 12.91 18.15 11.68
C LEU A 90 13.66 18.11 10.34
N GLN A 91 14.65 18.99 10.15
CA GLN A 91 15.49 18.98 8.96
C GLN A 91 16.33 17.69 8.85
N GLU A 92 16.94 17.24 9.94
CA GLU A 92 17.68 15.97 9.97
C GLU A 92 16.77 14.78 9.68
N PHE A 93 15.54 14.77 10.23
CA PHE A 93 14.55 13.73 9.95
C PHE A 93 14.11 13.71 8.48
N VAL A 94 13.87 14.89 7.89
CA VAL A 94 13.53 15.02 6.47
C VAL A 94 14.66 14.49 5.60
N LEU A 95 15.91 14.87 5.89
CA LEU A 95 17.08 14.41 5.14
C LEU A 95 17.22 12.88 5.20
N LEU A 96 17.05 12.29 6.38
CA LEU A 96 17.05 10.84 6.57
C LEU A 96 15.89 10.17 5.85
N GLY A 97 14.72 10.80 5.85
CA GLY A 97 13.54 10.34 5.11
C GLY A 97 13.81 10.29 3.61
N ILE A 98 14.34 11.37 3.04
CA ILE A 98 14.71 11.46 1.62
C ILE A 98 15.73 10.38 1.26
N LEU A 99 16.79 10.23 2.05
CA LEU A 99 17.81 9.20 1.84
C LEU A 99 17.20 7.79 1.86
N SER A 100 16.27 7.55 2.79
CA SER A 100 15.57 6.27 2.91
C SER A 100 14.69 6.01 1.68
N PHE A 101 13.95 7.01 1.21
CA PHE A 101 13.13 6.90 -0.01
C PHE A 101 13.97 6.66 -1.26
N GLN A 102 15.16 7.27 -1.37
CA GLN A 102 16.10 7.02 -2.47
C GLN A 102 16.75 5.64 -2.40
N LEU A 103 17.01 5.13 -1.19
CA LEU A 103 17.59 3.81 -0.98
C LEU A 103 16.57 2.68 -1.23
N LEU A 104 15.28 2.93 -0.97
CA LEU A 104 14.19 1.97 -1.09
C LEU A 104 14.12 1.25 -2.46
N PRO A 105 14.12 1.95 -3.62
CA PRO A 105 14.06 1.28 -4.93
C PRO A 105 15.28 0.39 -5.18
N TYR A 106 16.47 0.83 -4.77
CA TYR A 106 17.70 0.06 -4.93
C TYR A 106 17.66 -1.23 -4.10
N LEU A 107 17.23 -1.14 -2.83
CA LEU A 107 17.06 -2.32 -1.97
C LEU A 107 16.03 -3.29 -2.54
N PHE A 108 14.93 -2.78 -3.11
CA PHE A 108 13.89 -3.64 -3.68
C PHE A 108 14.42 -4.49 -4.84
N VAL A 109 15.22 -3.89 -5.74
CA VAL A 109 15.88 -4.60 -6.85
C VAL A 109 16.85 -5.65 -6.34
N GLU A 110 17.67 -5.33 -5.33
CA GLU A 110 18.64 -6.27 -4.76
C GLU A 110 17.94 -7.45 -4.04
N VAL A 111 16.84 -7.19 -3.33
CA VAL A 111 16.00 -8.22 -2.72
C VAL A 111 15.38 -9.13 -3.78
N GLU A 112 14.81 -8.55 -4.84
CA GLU A 112 14.18 -9.30 -5.92
C GLU A 112 15.17 -10.25 -6.59
N GLU A 113 16.38 -9.77 -6.88
CA GLU A 113 17.45 -10.61 -7.43
C GLU A 113 17.82 -11.76 -6.47
N LYS A 114 17.97 -11.47 -5.17
CA LYS A 114 18.31 -12.47 -4.16
C LYS A 114 17.21 -13.54 -4.01
N VAL A 115 15.94 -13.12 -3.95
CA VAL A 115 14.78 -14.02 -3.86
C VAL A 115 14.67 -14.88 -5.11
N ARG A 116 14.88 -14.30 -6.30
CA ARG A 116 14.90 -15.03 -7.56
C ARG A 116 16.02 -16.08 -7.60
N ASN A 117 17.22 -15.73 -7.17
CA ASN A 117 18.35 -16.66 -7.13
C ASN A 117 18.08 -17.83 -6.16
N HIS A 118 17.58 -17.52 -4.95
CA HIS A 118 17.17 -18.54 -3.98
C HIS A 118 16.04 -19.43 -4.51
N TRP A 119 15.11 -18.88 -5.29
CA TRP A 119 14.04 -19.66 -5.93
C TRP A 119 14.58 -20.62 -6.99
N GLN A 120 15.51 -20.19 -7.84
CA GLN A 120 16.13 -21.06 -8.86
C GLN A 120 16.92 -22.19 -8.21
N GLU A 121 17.70 -21.89 -7.17
CA GLU A 121 18.46 -22.88 -6.41
C GLU A 121 17.55 -23.93 -5.75
N ASN A 122 16.37 -23.53 -5.27
CA ASN A 122 15.41 -24.44 -4.64
C ASN A 122 14.40 -25.08 -5.61
N LYS A 123 14.47 -24.79 -6.93
CA LYS A 123 13.51 -25.30 -7.92
C LYS A 123 13.58 -26.82 -8.12
N GLY A 124 14.72 -27.44 -7.79
CA GLY A 124 14.91 -28.89 -7.78
C GLY A 124 14.43 -29.62 -6.51
N GLN A 125 14.04 -28.89 -5.44
CA GLN A 125 13.58 -29.46 -4.17
C GLN A 125 12.05 -29.51 -4.10
N THR A 126 11.43 -30.34 -4.93
CA THR A 126 9.96 -30.43 -5.05
C THR A 126 9.27 -31.18 -3.90
N LYS A 127 10.02 -31.80 -2.98
CA LYS A 127 9.49 -32.68 -1.92
C LYS A 127 9.37 -32.03 -0.53
N ARG A 128 9.67 -30.74 -0.40
CA ARG A 128 9.77 -30.05 0.90
C ARG A 128 8.42 -29.43 1.33
N SER A 129 8.05 -29.55 2.61
CA SER A 129 6.84 -28.93 3.17
C SER A 129 6.81 -27.41 2.93
N ARG A 130 5.62 -26.84 2.69
CA ARG A 130 5.41 -25.39 2.47
C ARG A 130 6.06 -24.54 3.59
N ILE A 131 6.09 -25.05 4.82
CA ILE A 131 6.68 -24.39 5.99
C ILE A 131 8.19 -24.26 5.86
N GLU A 132 8.87 -25.31 5.40
CA GLU A 132 10.34 -25.30 5.27
C GLU A 132 10.82 -24.38 4.13
N LYS A 133 9.98 -24.21 3.11
CA LYS A 133 10.22 -23.25 2.03
C LYS A 133 10.15 -21.80 2.53
N VAL A 134 9.19 -21.49 3.40
CA VAL A 134 9.11 -20.16 4.03
C VAL A 134 10.29 -19.96 4.98
N LYS A 135 10.63 -20.96 5.81
CA LYS A 135 11.76 -20.88 6.75
C LYS A 135 13.09 -20.60 6.05
N SER A 136 13.34 -21.23 4.91
CA SER A 136 14.56 -20.99 4.12
C SER A 136 14.58 -19.60 3.49
N MET A 137 13.46 -19.13 2.92
CA MET A 137 13.36 -17.76 2.42
C MET A 137 13.59 -16.71 3.51
N VAL A 138 12.94 -16.86 4.67
CA VAL A 138 13.13 -15.94 5.81
C VAL A 138 14.58 -15.92 6.26
N LYS A 139 15.23 -17.09 6.35
CA LYS A 139 16.67 -17.16 6.69
C LYS A 139 17.53 -16.44 5.66
N SER A 140 17.24 -16.59 4.36
CA SER A 140 17.97 -15.91 3.29
C SER A 140 17.80 -14.39 3.36
N ILE A 141 16.58 -13.91 3.59
CA ILE A 141 16.28 -12.48 3.72
C ILE A 141 16.94 -11.91 4.98
N ALA A 142 16.84 -12.60 6.13
CA ALA A 142 17.48 -12.15 7.37
C ALA A 142 19.00 -12.02 7.23
N MET A 143 19.64 -13.00 6.58
CA MET A 143 21.07 -12.95 6.29
C MET A 143 21.43 -11.79 5.35
N TRP A 144 20.60 -11.54 4.33
CA TRP A 144 20.77 -10.39 3.44
C TRP A 144 20.62 -9.06 4.19
N ILE A 145 19.62 -8.93 5.09
CA ILE A 145 19.45 -7.73 5.92
C ILE A 145 20.71 -7.47 6.74
N VAL A 146 21.27 -8.50 7.39
CA VAL A 146 22.52 -8.37 8.16
C VAL A 146 23.67 -7.92 7.26
N GLN A 147 23.78 -8.47 6.04
CA GLN A 147 24.81 -8.09 5.09
C GLN A 147 24.67 -6.63 4.62
N VAL A 148 23.45 -6.16 4.37
CA VAL A 148 23.15 -4.77 3.99
C VAL A 148 23.47 -3.82 5.14
N LEU A 149 23.08 -4.17 6.36
CA LEU A 149 23.32 -3.35 7.55
C LEU A 149 24.79 -3.32 8.00
N SER A 150 25.59 -4.31 7.61
CA SER A 150 27.02 -4.36 7.94
C SER A 150 27.87 -3.39 7.10
N ASP A 151 27.36 -2.91 5.95
CA ASP A 151 28.05 -1.91 5.10
C ASP A 151 27.06 -0.89 4.52
N PRO A 152 26.47 -0.02 5.37
CA PRO A 152 25.52 0.99 4.94
C PRO A 152 26.20 2.08 4.09
N GLU A 153 27.48 2.36 4.35
CA GLU A 153 28.25 3.34 3.58
C GLU A 153 28.43 2.94 2.13
N ARG A 154 28.57 1.64 1.82
CA ARG A 154 28.60 1.16 0.44
C ARG A 154 27.31 1.46 -0.31
N GLN A 155 26.16 1.40 0.36
CA GLN A 155 24.88 1.73 -0.28
C GLN A 155 24.75 3.24 -0.53
N ILE A 156 25.17 4.07 0.43
CA ILE A 156 25.22 5.52 0.26
C ILE A 156 26.21 5.92 -0.85
N ARG A 157 27.37 5.24 -0.95
CA ARG A 157 28.33 5.45 -2.05
C ARG A 157 27.79 5.06 -3.42
N ARG A 158 26.93 4.03 -3.51
CA ARG A 158 26.25 3.68 -4.76
C ARG A 158 25.20 4.71 -5.18
N LEU A 159 24.51 5.34 -4.22
CA LEU A 159 23.57 6.42 -4.47
C LEU A 159 24.23 7.72 -4.95
N LYS A 160 25.52 7.94 -4.60
CA LYS A 160 26.27 9.17 -4.95
C LYS A 160 27.01 9.10 -6.29
N LYS A 161 27.04 7.95 -6.96
CA LYS A 161 27.60 7.84 -8.32
C LYS A 161 26.53 8.23 -9.34
N PRO A 162 26.80 9.20 -10.24
CA PRO A 162 25.88 9.59 -11.30
C PRO A 162 25.62 8.45 -12.28
#